data_AF-A0A7S2VJ43-F1
#
_entry.id   AF-A0A7S2VJ43-F1
#
_cell.length_a   1.000
_cell.length_b   1.000
_cell.length_c   1.000
_cell.angle_alpha   90.00
_cell.angle_beta   90.00
_cell.angle_gamma   90.00
#
_symmetry.space_group_name_H-M   'P 1'
#
loop_
_entity.id
_entity.type
_entity.pdbx_description
1 polymer ?
#
loop_
_entity_poly.entity_id
_entity_poly.type
_entity_poly.pdbx_seq_one_letter_code
_entity_poly.pdbx_strand_id
1 'polypeptide(L)'
;KFWPRFINGFLLPRVGERQDSKSSRKDEALFFIMVLVLVAYGTVTHFLGTHLWGCFMAGMSFACISKDHWAANVWVRQTKRITSWMIRIFFAATVAFSIPIGELLSISAFLKGSLMGIGPCVLTKVLCAPFMGPARWVIGWAM
;
A
#
# COMPACT_ATOMS: atom_id res chain seq x y z
N LYS A 1 -13.95 -8.16 -13.19
CA LYS A 1 -13.42 -9.41 -13.84
C LYS A 1 -12.64 -9.17 -15.14
N PHE A 2 -12.72 -7.99 -15.78
CA PHE A 2 -12.05 -7.70 -17.06
C PHE A 2 -10.50 -7.73 -16.95
N TRP A 3 -9.95 -6.98 -16.00
CA TRP A 3 -8.50 -6.84 -15.78
C TRP A 3 -7.73 -8.17 -15.54
N PRO A 4 -8.14 -9.04 -14.59
CA PRO A 4 -7.47 -10.32 -14.40
C PRO A 4 -7.66 -11.29 -15.57
N ARG A 5 -8.75 -11.19 -16.33
CA ARG A 5 -8.95 -12.01 -17.55
C ARG A 5 -8.04 -11.56 -18.69
N PHE A 6 -7.83 -10.26 -18.83
CA PHE A 6 -6.93 -9.69 -19.84
C PHE A 6 -5.47 -10.10 -19.60
N ILE A 7 -4.98 -9.97 -18.36
CA ILE A 7 -3.60 -10.35 -18.02
C ILE A 7 -3.38 -11.86 -18.19
N ASN A 8 -4.27 -12.70 -17.66
CA ASN A 8 -4.11 -14.15 -17.70
C ASN A 8 -4.42 -14.78 -19.07
N GLY A 9 -5.36 -14.21 -19.82
CA GLY A 9 -5.82 -14.77 -21.10
C GLY A 9 -5.09 -14.24 -22.33
N PHE A 10 -4.57 -13.01 -22.30
CA PHE A 10 -4.02 -12.36 -23.50
C PHE A 10 -2.53 -12.02 -23.40
N LEU A 11 -2.08 -11.50 -22.26
CA LEU A 11 -0.70 -11.03 -22.08
C LEU A 11 0.28 -12.15 -21.70
N LEU A 12 -0.03 -12.89 -20.62
CA LEU A 12 0.87 -13.92 -20.08
C LEU A 12 1.11 -15.14 -20.99
N PRO A 13 0.12 -15.63 -21.78
CA PRO A 13 0.35 -16.74 -22.71
C PRO A 13 1.27 -16.38 -23.89
N ARG A 14 1.41 -15.09 -24.21
CA ARG A 14 2.28 -14.61 -25.30
C ARG A 14 3.74 -14.44 -24.88
N VAL A 15 4.03 -14.50 -23.58
CA VAL A 15 5.40 -14.43 -23.07
C VAL A 15 5.98 -15.84 -23.01
N GLY A 16 6.91 -16.14 -23.92
CA GLY A 16 7.60 -17.43 -23.98
C GLY A 16 8.31 -17.76 -22.66
N GLU A 17 8.14 -19.00 -22.20
CA GLU A 17 8.74 -19.50 -20.97
C GLU A 17 10.23 -19.81 -21.21
N ARG A 18 11.12 -19.13 -20.49
CA ARG A 18 12.54 -19.49 -20.42
C ARG A 18 12.80 -19.99 -19.00
N GLN A 19 13.06 -21.29 -18.87
CA GLN A 19 13.06 -22.00 -17.60
C GLN A 19 14.44 -21.96 -16.88
N ASP A 20 15.47 -21.41 -17.52
CA ASP A 20 16.87 -21.52 -17.07
C ASP A 20 17.38 -20.39 -16.13
N SER A 21 16.54 -19.47 -15.67
CA SER A 21 16.97 -18.38 -14.78
C SER A 21 16.17 -18.30 -13.48
N LYS A 22 16.83 -17.86 -12.39
CA LYS A 22 16.26 -17.57 -11.05
C LYS A 22 15.00 -16.67 -11.06
N SER A 23 14.71 -16.02 -12.18
CA SER A 23 13.53 -15.21 -12.45
C SER A 23 12.90 -15.70 -13.75
N SER A 24 11.61 -16.02 -13.73
CA SER A 24 10.86 -16.37 -14.93
C SER A 24 10.57 -15.10 -15.73
N ARG A 25 10.70 -15.13 -17.06
CA ARG A 25 10.31 -13.99 -17.94
C ARG A 25 8.88 -13.52 -17.69
N LYS A 26 7.99 -14.42 -17.26
CA LYS A 26 6.61 -14.10 -16.89
C LYS A 26 6.55 -13.25 -15.61
N ASP A 27 7.41 -13.49 -14.63
CA ASP A 27 7.52 -12.67 -13.41
C ASP A 27 8.02 -11.25 -13.74
N GLU A 28 8.99 -11.14 -14.65
CA GLU A 28 9.54 -9.85 -15.09
C GLU A 28 8.52 -9.03 -15.86
N ALA A 29 7.81 -9.66 -16.80
CA ALA A 29 6.72 -9.02 -17.53
C ALA A 29 5.59 -8.57 -16.59
N LEU A 30 5.22 -9.42 -15.62
CA LEU A 30 4.22 -9.07 -14.61
C LEU A 30 4.69 -7.88 -13.77
N PHE A 31 5.92 -7.91 -13.27
CA PHE A 31 6.50 -6.81 -12.48
C PHE A 31 6.52 -5.50 -13.26
N PHE A 32 6.91 -5.54 -14.54
CA PHE A 32 6.91 -4.37 -15.41
C PHE A 32 5.52 -3.76 -15.57
N ILE A 33 4.49 -4.60 -15.79
CA ILE A 33 3.10 -4.15 -15.86
C ILE A 33 2.65 -3.54 -14.53
N MET A 34 3.03 -4.15 -13.39
CA MET A 34 2.72 -3.61 -12.06
C MET A 34 3.33 -2.22 -11.85
N VAL A 35 4.58 -2.01 -12.27
CA VAL A 35 5.25 -0.70 -12.19
C VAL A 35 4.57 0.32 -13.11
N LEU A 36 4.21 -0.06 -14.34
CA LEU A 36 3.49 0.83 -15.25
C LEU A 36 2.15 1.27 -14.69
N VAL A 37 1.35 0.34 -14.14
CA VAL A 37 0.06 0.66 -13.52
C VAL A 37 0.25 1.53 -12.28
N LEU A 38 1.28 1.25 -11.47
CA LEU A 38 1.61 2.08 -10.31
C LEU A 38 1.90 3.53 -10.71
N VAL A 39 2.75 3.73 -11.72
CA VAL A 39 3.08 5.08 -12.22
C VAL A 39 1.85 5.74 -12.81
N ALA A 40 1.10 5.05 -13.67
CA ALA A 40 -0.09 5.61 -14.31
C ALA A 40 -1.14 6.05 -13.28
N TYR A 41 -1.51 5.17 -12.34
CA TYR A 41 -2.51 5.49 -11.32
C TYR A 41 -2.00 6.52 -10.32
N GLY A 42 -0.73 6.42 -9.91
CA GLY A 42 -0.11 7.40 -9.01
C GLY A 42 -0.07 8.80 -9.63
N THR A 43 0.26 8.92 -10.92
CA THR A 43 0.25 10.20 -11.64
C THR A 43 -1.17 10.75 -11.80
N VAL A 44 -2.12 9.91 -12.21
CA VAL A 44 -3.52 10.35 -12.35
C VAL A 44 -4.07 10.85 -11.01
N THR A 45 -3.89 10.10 -9.92
CA THR A 45 -4.41 10.55 -8.63
C THR A 45 -3.57 11.63 -7.98
N HIS A 46 -2.30 11.82 -8.39
CA HIS A 46 -1.53 13.00 -8.01
C HIS A 46 -2.20 14.29 -8.51
N PHE A 47 -2.68 14.33 -9.75
CA PHE A 47 -3.46 15.46 -10.26
C PHE A 47 -4.80 15.65 -9.53
N LEU A 48 -5.32 14.60 -8.88
CA LEU A 48 -6.51 14.65 -8.03
C LEU A 48 -6.17 14.91 -6.54
N GLY A 49 -4.91 15.18 -6.20
CA GLY A 49 -4.45 15.46 -4.85
C GLY A 49 -4.22 14.25 -3.93
N THR A 50 -4.39 13.01 -4.42
CA THR A 50 -4.37 11.77 -3.60
C THR A 50 -3.49 10.66 -4.21
N HIS A 51 -2.19 10.91 -4.33
CA HIS A 51 -1.22 9.95 -4.89
C HIS A 51 -1.21 8.58 -4.18
N LEU A 52 -1.34 8.54 -2.84
CA LEU A 52 -1.40 7.28 -2.07
C LEU A 52 -2.59 6.40 -2.46
N TRP A 53 -3.73 7.00 -2.80
CA TRP A 53 -4.92 6.25 -3.21
C TRP A 53 -4.73 5.59 -4.58
N GLY A 54 -4.05 6.27 -5.50
CA GLY A 54 -3.64 5.69 -6.78
C GLY A 54 -2.71 4.50 -6.62
N CYS A 55 -1.70 4.61 -5.75
CA CYS A 55 -0.81 3.51 -5.40
C CYS A 55 -1.56 2.31 -4.81
N PHE A 56 -2.54 2.56 -3.94
CA PHE A 56 -3.38 1.52 -3.35
C PHE A 56 -4.25 0.81 -4.42
N MET A 57 -4.94 1.58 -5.27
CA MET A 57 -5.75 1.03 -6.36
C MET A 57 -4.91 0.23 -7.37
N ALA A 58 -3.68 0.65 -7.64
CA ALA A 58 -2.76 -0.08 -8.50
C ALA A 58 -2.48 -1.48 -7.93
N GLY A 59 -2.19 -1.59 -6.63
CA GLY A 59 -2.02 -2.89 -5.96
C GLY A 59 -3.27 -3.77 -6.01
N MET A 60 -4.44 -3.19 -5.72
CA MET A 60 -5.73 -3.89 -5.76
C MET A 60 -6.07 -4.44 -7.15
N SER A 61 -5.59 -3.81 -8.21
CA SER A 61 -5.81 -4.26 -9.59
C SER A 61 -5.22 -5.66 -9.84
N PHE A 62 -4.21 -6.08 -9.08
CA PHE A 62 -3.56 -7.39 -9.22
C PHE A 62 -3.99 -8.41 -8.15
N ALA A 63 -4.87 -8.04 -7.21
CA ALA A 63 -5.25 -8.90 -6.07
C ALA A 63 -6.02 -10.17 -6.50
N CYS A 64 -6.70 -10.16 -7.65
CA CYS A 64 -7.53 -11.28 -8.13
C CYS A 64 -6.90 -12.05 -9.31
N ILE A 65 -5.57 -12.04 -9.46
CA ILE A 65 -4.88 -12.85 -10.48
C ILE A 65 -4.89 -14.33 -10.08
N SER A 66 -5.12 -15.21 -11.06
CA SER A 66 -5.53 -16.62 -10.92
C SER A 66 -4.58 -17.57 -10.19
N LYS A 67 -3.42 -17.11 -9.73
CA LYS A 67 -2.59 -17.83 -8.76
C LYS A 67 -2.56 -16.99 -7.49
N ASP A 68 -3.17 -17.53 -6.43
CA ASP A 68 -3.24 -16.87 -5.12
C ASP A 68 -1.87 -16.31 -4.75
N HIS A 69 -1.81 -15.01 -4.46
CA HIS A 69 -0.63 -14.27 -4.01
C HIS A 69 0.57 -14.21 -4.98
N TRP A 70 0.46 -14.66 -6.23
CA TRP A 70 1.60 -14.65 -7.15
C TRP A 70 2.13 -13.24 -7.44
N ALA A 71 1.23 -12.29 -7.75
CA ALA A 71 1.63 -10.89 -8.00
C ALA A 71 2.25 -10.23 -6.76
N ALA A 72 1.71 -10.51 -5.57
CA ALA A 72 2.25 -10.01 -4.31
C ALA A 72 3.66 -10.57 -4.04
N ASN A 73 3.87 -11.87 -4.28
CA ASN A 73 5.18 -12.51 -4.13
C ASN A 73 6.22 -11.93 -5.09
N VAL A 74 5.85 -11.72 -6.36
CA VAL A 74 6.73 -11.08 -7.36
C VAL A 74 7.10 -9.67 -6.93
N TRP A 75 6.13 -8.87 -6.47
CA TRP A 75 6.39 -7.51 -5.98
C TRP A 75 7.34 -7.50 -4.78
N VAL A 76 7.01 -8.25 -3.71
CA VAL A 76 7.78 -8.29 -2.47
C VAL A 76 9.22 -8.75 -2.73
N ARG A 77 9.43 -9.72 -3.63
CA ARG A 77 10.79 -10.19 -3.99
C ARG A 77 11.67 -9.06 -4.52
N GLN A 78 11.10 -8.12 -5.28
CA GLN A 78 11.85 -7.03 -5.91
C GLN A 78 11.89 -5.75 -5.08
N THR A 79 10.80 -5.39 -4.42
CA THR A 79 10.63 -4.05 -3.82
C THR A 79 10.86 -4.02 -2.32
N LYS A 80 10.89 -5.17 -1.61
CA LYS A 80 10.98 -5.21 -0.14
C LYS A 80 12.05 -4.29 0.45
N ARG A 81 13.26 -4.31 -0.12
CA ARG A 81 14.37 -3.46 0.35
C ARG A 81 14.09 -1.99 0.08
N ILE A 82 13.65 -1.66 -1.13
CA ILE A 82 13.36 -0.29 -1.56
C ILE A 82 12.24 0.29 -0.68
N THR A 83 11.12 -0.42 -0.54
CA THR A 83 9.99 0.00 0.28
C THR A 83 10.40 0.24 1.74
N SER A 84 11.20 -0.64 2.33
CA SER A 84 11.66 -0.47 3.71
C SER A 84 12.52 0.80 3.87
N TRP A 85 13.43 1.07 2.94
CA TRP A 85 14.25 2.29 2.97
C TRP A 85 13.43 3.56 2.69
N MET A 86 12.52 3.52 1.72
CA MET A 86 11.66 4.66 1.37
C MET A 86 10.74 5.03 2.52
N ILE A 87 10.16 4.05 3.23
CA ILE A 87 9.34 4.30 4.42
C ILE A 87 10.17 4.98 5.52
N ARG A 88 11.39 4.51 5.77
CA ARG A 88 12.29 5.12 6.77
C ARG A 88 12.63 6.55 6.41
N ILE A 89 12.99 6.80 5.15
CA ILE A 89 13.32 8.15 4.67
C ILE A 89 12.09 9.06 4.76
N PHE A 90 10.91 8.58 4.36
CA PHE A 90 9.68 9.33 4.49
C PHE A 90 9.42 9.74 5.94
N PHE A 91 9.31 8.78 6.87
CA PHE A 91 8.98 9.11 8.26
C PHE A 91 10.08 9.91 8.97
N ALA A 92 11.36 9.62 8.72
CA ALA A 92 12.47 10.32 9.36
C ALA A 92 12.70 11.71 8.76
N ALA A 93 12.65 11.87 7.44
CA ALA A 93 13.04 13.11 6.78
C ALA A 93 11.87 14.08 6.57
N THR A 94 10.64 13.59 6.32
CA THR A 94 9.50 14.47 6.06
C THR A 94 8.64 14.68 7.31
N VAL A 95 8.30 13.60 8.02
CA VAL A 95 7.38 13.69 9.16
C VAL A 95 8.10 14.17 10.41
N ALA A 96 9.21 13.55 10.80
CA ALA A 96 9.87 13.88 12.06
C ALA A 96 10.35 15.34 12.14
N PHE A 97 10.88 15.90 11.04
CA PHE A 97 11.36 17.28 11.00
C PHE A 97 10.24 18.32 10.81
N SER A 98 9.04 17.93 10.36
CA SER A 98 7.90 18.85 10.25
C SER A 98 7.25 19.20 11.60
N ILE A 99 7.63 18.48 12.66
CA ILE A 99 6.96 18.56 13.96
C ILE A 99 7.59 19.66 14.82
N PRO A 100 6.84 20.71 15.21
CA PRO A 100 7.35 21.78 16.06
C PRO A 100 7.46 21.31 17.52
N ILE A 101 8.65 20.84 17.91
CA ILE A 101 8.90 20.24 19.24
C ILE A 101 8.59 21.21 20.39
N GLY A 102 8.88 22.50 20.21
CA GLY A 102 8.63 23.52 21.24
C GLY A 102 7.15 23.68 21.60
N GLU A 103 6.26 23.61 20.61
CA GLU A 103 4.81 23.70 20.82
C GLU A 103 4.24 22.39 21.39
N LEU A 104 4.75 21.26 20.91
CA LEU A 104 4.28 19.92 21.30
C LEU A 104 4.61 19.53 22.74
N LEU A 105 5.75 19.98 23.25
CA LEU A 105 6.18 19.70 24.63
C LEU A 105 5.56 20.66 25.67
N SER A 106 4.79 21.66 25.24
CA SER A 106 4.03 22.45 26.18
C SER A 106 2.97 21.58 26.87
N ILE A 107 2.89 21.67 28.19
CA ILE A 107 2.00 20.82 29.01
C ILE A 107 0.54 20.95 28.54
N SER A 108 0.13 22.16 28.15
CA SER A 108 -1.22 22.43 27.67
C SER A 108 -1.51 21.79 26.31
N ALA A 109 -0.58 21.85 25.35
CA ALA A 109 -0.73 21.19 24.05
C ALA A 109 -0.65 19.67 24.18
N PHE A 110 0.24 19.15 25.04
CA PHE A 110 0.35 17.72 25.29
C PHE A 110 -0.94 17.12 25.87
N LEU A 111 -1.55 17.78 26.86
CA LEU A 111 -2.80 17.30 27.48
C LEU A 111 -3.98 17.39 26.51
N LYS A 112 -4.14 18.53 25.81
CA LYS A 112 -5.22 18.70 24.82
C LYS A 112 -5.04 17.75 23.64
N GLY A 113 -3.80 17.59 23.16
CA GLY A 113 -3.43 16.67 22.10
C GLY A 113 -3.66 15.21 22.48
N SER A 114 -3.32 14.82 23.72
CA SER A 114 -3.58 13.47 24.22
C SER A 114 -5.08 13.20 24.35
N LEU A 115 -5.86 14.16 24.86
CA LEU A 115 -7.31 14.03 24.97
C LEU A 115 -7.98 13.90 23.59
N MET A 116 -7.56 14.70 22.61
CA MET A 116 -8.05 14.62 21.23
C MET A 116 -7.53 13.37 20.49
N GLY A 117 -6.30 12.93 20.74
CA GLY A 117 -5.76 11.71 20.13
C GLY A 117 -6.46 10.45 20.66
N ILE A 118 -6.58 10.33 21.99
CA ILE A 118 -7.14 9.14 22.61
C ILE A 118 -8.66 9.10 22.45
N GLY A 119 -9.35 10.23 22.67
CA GLY A 119 -10.81 10.30 22.60
C GLY A 119 -11.33 10.10 21.17
N PRO A 120 -11.38 11.16 20.33
CA PRO A 120 -11.97 11.04 19.01
C PRO A 120 -11.18 10.15 18.05
N CYS A 121 -9.84 10.04 18.11
CA CYS A 121 -9.12 9.26 17.11
C CYS A 121 -9.01 7.76 17.46
N VAL A 122 -8.64 7.41 18.69
CA VAL A 122 -8.46 5.99 19.08
C VAL A 122 -9.78 5.37 19.56
N LEU A 123 -10.44 5.99 20.55
CA LEU A 123 -11.61 5.38 21.20
C LEU A 123 -12.76 5.17 20.21
N THR A 124 -13.07 6.16 19.35
CA THR A 124 -14.17 6.02 18.39
C THR A 124 -13.93 4.86 17.41
N LYS A 125 -12.68 4.66 16.95
CA LYS A 125 -12.30 3.56 16.06
C LYS A 125 -12.45 2.21 16.75
N VAL A 126 -11.99 2.10 17.99
CA VAL A 126 -12.15 0.88 18.81
C VAL A 126 -13.64 0.59 19.05
N LEU A 127 -14.46 1.61 19.33
CA LEU A 127 -15.91 1.46 19.52
C LEU A 127 -16.64 1.09 18.22
N CYS A 128 -16.15 1.47 17.05
CA CYS A 128 -16.69 1.04 15.77
C CYS A 128 -16.36 -0.41 15.42
N ALA A 129 -15.26 -0.98 15.94
CA ALA A 129 -14.78 -2.31 15.58
C ALA A 129 -15.79 -3.46 15.85
N PRO A 130 -16.52 -3.51 16.98
CA PRO A 130 -17.55 -4.53 17.23
C PRO A 130 -18.67 -4.57 16.17
N PHE A 131 -18.95 -3.44 15.52
CA PHE A 131 -20.02 -3.31 14.53
C PHE A 131 -19.57 -3.71 13.10
N MET A 132 -18.29 -4.04 12.89
CA MET A 132 -17.75 -4.43 11.57
C MET A 132 -17.93 -5.92 11.21
N GLY A 133 -18.60 -6.71 12.05
CA GLY A 133 -18.90 -8.10 11.74
C GLY A 133 -17.65 -9.01 11.71
N PRO A 134 -17.50 -9.91 10.72
CA PRO A 134 -16.40 -10.89 10.68
C PRO A 134 -14.99 -10.28 10.66
N ALA A 135 -14.85 -9.06 10.15
CA ALA A 135 -13.57 -8.37 10.00
C ALA A 135 -13.17 -7.51 11.21
N ARG A 136 -13.94 -7.56 12.31
CA ARG A 136 -13.76 -6.75 13.54
C ARG A 136 -12.33 -6.76 14.11
N TRP A 137 -11.64 -7.90 14.04
CA TRP A 137 -10.29 -8.06 14.58
C TRP A 137 -9.19 -7.67 13.60
N VAL A 138 -9.48 -7.62 12.30
CA VAL A 138 -8.49 -7.21 11.29
C VAL A 138 -8.52 -5.71 11.11
N ILE A 139 -9.72 -5.11 11.05
CA ILE A 139 -9.87 -3.69 10.77
C ILE A 139 -9.83 -2.86 12.07
N GLY A 140 -10.25 -3.42 13.20
CA GLY A 140 -10.12 -2.78 14.51
C GLY A 140 -8.67 -2.60 14.99
N TRP A 141 -7.74 -3.45 14.51
CA TRP A 141 -6.31 -3.38 14.82
C TRP A 141 -5.47 -2.75 13.70
N ALA A 142 -6.05 -2.55 12.50
CA ALA A 142 -5.42 -1.79 11.43
C ALA A 142 -5.47 -0.29 11.78
N MET A 143 -4.52 0.14 12.60
CA MET A 143 -4.06 1.53 12.68
C MET A 143 -3.14 1.83 11.50
#